data_AF-A0A843MGI3-F1
#
_entry.id   AF-A0A843MGI3-F1
#
_cell.length_a   1.000
_cell.length_b   1.000
_cell.length_c   1.000
_cell.angle_alpha   90.00
_cell.angle_beta   90.00
_cell.angle_gamma   90.00
#
_symmetry.space_group_name_H-M   'P 1'
#
loop_
_entity.id
_entity.type
_entity.pdbx_description
1 polymer ?
#
loop_
_entity_poly.entity_id
_entity_poly.type
_entity_poly.pdbx_seq_one_letter_code
_entity_poly.pdbx_strand_id
1 'polypeptide(L)'
;MSEEEQTPESVKKLRTSSRAERFKQAFSKGQILGTVERAIGIWYPGPNDVPDDTNPELQAVFAAYVEKRLGGAYSCAVRDVREPGTPNLIILANSTQRRYDAVTCYRSQMFIGEDGEPYLPWTTQETYDKLLNFAEEEEADIYVVIGLHGFADAPKFLFCVPLKDAAIDLKKSVLSAHEIKEDGVFFQ
;
A
#
# COMPACT_ATOMS: atom_id res chain seq x y z
N MET A 1 -8.07 -5.41 -63.20
CA MET A 1 -7.91 -6.61 -62.36
C MET A 1 -6.64 -6.38 -61.54
N SER A 2 -6.69 -6.06 -60.25
CA SER A 2 -7.75 -6.24 -59.27
C SER A 2 -7.63 -5.16 -58.19
N GLU A 3 -8.76 -4.89 -57.56
CA GLU A 3 -8.98 -3.99 -56.43
C GLU A 3 -8.34 -4.50 -55.13
N GLU A 4 -8.49 -3.66 -54.10
CA GLU A 4 -8.33 -3.91 -52.66
C GLU A 4 -6.89 -3.72 -52.13
N GLU A 5 -6.65 -2.95 -51.07
CA GLU A 5 -7.51 -2.13 -50.22
C GLU A 5 -6.58 -1.18 -49.45
N GLN A 6 -6.89 0.11 -49.47
CA GLN A 6 -6.39 1.03 -48.45
C GLN A 6 -7.03 0.63 -47.12
N THR A 7 -6.23 0.15 -46.17
CA THR A 7 -6.61 0.10 -44.76
C THR A 7 -5.62 0.90 -43.91
N PRO A 8 -6.12 1.61 -42.90
CA PRO A 8 -5.62 2.95 -42.56
C PRO A 8 -4.60 2.92 -41.42
N GLU A 9 -3.80 3.98 -41.34
CA GLU A 9 -2.88 4.35 -40.25
C GLU A 9 -3.46 4.24 -38.81
N SER A 10 -4.77 4.01 -38.68
CA SER A 10 -5.50 3.82 -37.44
C SER A 10 -5.08 2.60 -36.62
N VAL A 11 -4.41 1.60 -37.21
CA VAL A 11 -4.07 0.34 -36.49
C VAL A 11 -2.67 0.38 -35.83
N LYS A 12 -1.82 1.36 -36.17
CA LYS A 12 -0.47 1.49 -35.58
C LYS A 12 -0.35 2.43 -34.38
N LYS A 13 -1.43 3.12 -33.99
CA LYS A 13 -1.45 4.04 -32.82
C LYS A 13 -2.04 3.43 -31.53
N LEU A 14 -2.01 2.10 -31.36
CA LEU A 14 -2.44 1.44 -30.12
C LEU A 14 -1.28 0.91 -29.25
N ARG A 15 -0.06 1.40 -29.49
CA ARG A 15 1.12 1.12 -28.67
C ARG A 15 1.73 2.43 -28.17
N THR A 16 1.17 2.97 -27.09
CA THR A 16 1.84 3.68 -25.98
C THR A 16 0.77 4.35 -25.14
N SER A 17 -0.07 3.57 -24.46
CA SER A 17 -0.59 4.02 -23.18
C SER A 17 0.39 3.50 -22.15
N SER A 18 0.97 4.38 -21.34
CA SER A 18 1.84 3.97 -20.24
C SER A 18 1.12 2.91 -19.40
N ARG A 19 1.86 1.93 -18.85
CA ARG A 19 1.28 0.85 -18.04
C ARG A 19 0.39 1.42 -16.92
N ALA A 20 0.79 2.57 -16.37
CA ALA A 20 0.03 3.37 -15.40
C ALA A 20 -1.35 3.87 -15.91
N GLU A 21 -1.46 4.30 -17.16
CA GLU A 21 -2.74 4.73 -17.74
C GLU A 21 -3.71 3.56 -17.92
N ARG A 22 -3.21 2.37 -18.26
CA ARG A 22 -4.03 1.15 -18.33
C ARG A 22 -4.56 0.74 -16.96
N PHE A 23 -3.74 0.88 -15.91
CA PHE A 23 -4.15 0.67 -14.52
C PHE A 23 -5.25 1.64 -14.09
N LYS A 24 -5.07 2.95 -14.35
CA LYS A 24 -6.09 3.98 -14.02
C LYS A 24 -7.42 3.73 -14.75
N GLN A 25 -7.38 3.25 -15.99
CA GLN A 25 -8.59 2.95 -16.77
C GLN A 25 -9.32 1.67 -16.34
N ALA A 26 -8.61 0.67 -15.83
CA ALA A 26 -9.21 -0.55 -15.28
C ALA A 26 -9.86 -0.28 -13.91
N PHE A 27 -9.23 0.56 -13.09
CA PHE A 27 -9.74 0.98 -11.77
C PHE A 27 -11.03 1.81 -11.87
N SER A 28 -11.15 2.68 -12.88
CA SER A 28 -12.31 3.57 -13.03
C SER A 28 -13.60 2.89 -13.53
N LYS A 29 -13.52 1.65 -14.01
CA LYS A 29 -14.66 0.93 -14.61
C LYS A 29 -15.37 -0.06 -13.68
N GLY A 30 -15.00 -0.13 -12.40
CA GLY A 30 -15.75 -0.92 -11.39
C GLY A 30 -15.85 -2.42 -11.67
N GLN A 31 -15.02 -2.97 -12.56
CA GLN A 31 -15.01 -4.40 -12.88
C GLN A 31 -14.03 -5.14 -11.94
N ILE A 32 -14.62 -5.99 -11.09
CA ILE A 32 -14.07 -7.07 -10.27
C ILE A 32 -12.54 -7.25 -10.43
N LEU A 33 -11.78 -6.66 -9.49
CA LEU A 33 -10.31 -6.67 -9.43
C LEU A 33 -9.69 -8.07 -9.60
N GLY A 34 -10.29 -9.10 -8.99
CA GLY A 34 -9.69 -10.44 -8.89
C GLY A 34 -9.51 -11.22 -10.20
N THR A 35 -10.07 -10.77 -11.33
CA THR A 35 -9.91 -11.41 -12.65
C THR A 35 -8.96 -10.63 -13.56
N VAL A 36 -8.89 -9.30 -13.41
CA VAL A 36 -7.97 -8.46 -14.18
C VAL A 36 -6.56 -8.55 -13.59
N GLU A 37 -6.40 -8.68 -12.27
CA GLU A 37 -5.10 -8.83 -11.58
C GLU A 37 -4.36 -10.13 -11.96
N ARG A 38 -5.10 -11.23 -12.11
CA ARG A 38 -4.57 -12.48 -12.66
C ARG A 38 -4.19 -12.38 -14.14
N ALA A 39 -4.85 -11.50 -14.90
CA ALA A 39 -4.61 -11.32 -16.34
C ALA A 39 -3.46 -10.34 -16.66
N ILE A 40 -3.14 -9.41 -15.75
CA ILE A 40 -2.08 -8.39 -15.95
C ILE A 40 -0.72 -8.78 -15.36
N GLY A 41 -0.61 -9.94 -14.71
CA GLY A 41 0.68 -10.47 -14.25
C GLY A 41 1.37 -9.59 -13.22
N ILE A 42 0.62 -9.08 -12.23
CA ILE A 42 1.24 -8.66 -10.97
C ILE A 42 1.84 -9.93 -10.37
N TRP A 43 3.16 -9.92 -10.23
CA TRP A 43 3.95 -11.07 -9.82
C TRP A 43 3.47 -11.54 -8.44
N TYR A 44 2.94 -12.76 -8.37
CA TYR A 44 2.63 -13.43 -7.12
C TYR A 44 3.71 -14.48 -6.90
N PRO A 45 4.47 -14.43 -5.79
CA PRO A 45 5.44 -15.46 -5.50
C PRO A 45 4.71 -16.80 -5.41
N GLY A 46 5.12 -17.76 -6.23
CA GLY A 46 4.80 -19.16 -6.03
C GLY A 46 5.35 -19.64 -4.67
N PRO A 47 4.98 -20.86 -4.23
CA PRO A 47 5.40 -21.38 -2.92
C PRO A 47 6.93 -21.48 -2.72
N ASN A 48 7.72 -21.32 -3.78
CA ASN A 48 9.18 -21.35 -3.76
C ASN A 48 9.84 -19.99 -4.09
N ASP A 49 9.05 -18.96 -4.36
CA ASP A 49 9.56 -17.64 -4.70
C ASP A 49 9.79 -16.83 -3.42
N VAL A 50 10.92 -16.13 -3.35
CA VAL A 50 11.22 -15.20 -2.25
C VAL A 50 10.44 -13.90 -2.51
N PRO A 51 9.47 -13.51 -1.68
CA PRO A 51 8.69 -12.30 -1.90
C PRO A 51 9.58 -11.05 -1.90
N ASP A 52 9.52 -10.25 -2.99
CA ASP A 52 10.10 -8.91 -2.99
C ASP A 52 9.13 -7.92 -2.32
N ASP A 53 9.06 -8.02 -1.00
CA ASP A 53 8.22 -7.13 -0.17
C ASP A 53 8.67 -5.66 -0.24
N THR A 54 9.84 -5.37 -0.82
CA THR A 54 10.34 -4.01 -1.05
C THR A 54 9.91 -3.42 -2.39
N ASN A 55 9.25 -4.21 -3.23
CA ASN A 55 8.81 -3.80 -4.55
C ASN A 55 7.87 -2.57 -4.49
N PRO A 56 8.19 -1.45 -5.17
CA PRO A 56 7.35 -0.25 -5.17
C PRO A 56 5.93 -0.48 -5.71
N GLU A 57 5.75 -1.35 -6.70
CA GLU A 57 4.42 -1.67 -7.27
C GLU A 57 3.55 -2.39 -6.23
N LEU A 58 4.14 -3.34 -5.50
CA LEU A 58 3.44 -4.07 -4.42
C LEU A 58 3.00 -3.13 -3.30
N GLN A 59 3.90 -2.22 -2.90
CA GLN A 59 3.59 -1.22 -1.87
C GLN A 59 2.51 -0.23 -2.34
N ALA A 60 2.48 0.12 -3.63
CA ALA A 60 1.43 0.96 -4.21
C ALA A 60 0.07 0.26 -4.24
N VAL A 61 0.03 -1.05 -4.55
CA VAL A 61 -1.20 -1.86 -4.47
C VAL A 61 -1.74 -1.85 -3.04
N PHE A 62 -0.88 -2.05 -2.04
CA PHE A 62 -1.30 -2.01 -0.65
C PHE A 62 -1.80 -0.62 -0.22
N ALA A 63 -1.15 0.46 -0.66
CA ALA A 63 -1.64 1.82 -0.38
C ALA A 63 -3.05 2.06 -0.96
N ALA A 64 -3.31 1.59 -2.18
CA ALA A 64 -4.64 1.67 -2.78
C ALA A 64 -5.68 0.82 -2.04
N TYR A 65 -5.27 -0.34 -1.51
CA TYR A 65 -6.12 -1.14 -0.62
C TYR A 65 -6.50 -0.37 0.65
N VAL A 66 -5.53 0.28 1.30
CA VAL A 66 -5.77 1.09 2.51
C VAL A 66 -6.74 2.24 2.20
N GLU A 67 -6.52 2.98 1.11
CA GLU A 67 -7.43 4.04 0.65
C GLU A 67 -8.87 3.54 0.49
N LYS A 68 -9.05 2.41 -0.20
CA LYS A 68 -10.37 1.79 -0.36
C LYS A 68 -10.98 1.35 0.96
N ARG A 69 -10.16 0.83 1.88
CA ARG A 69 -10.60 0.29 3.17
C ARG A 69 -11.02 1.37 4.16
N LEU A 70 -10.43 2.56 4.08
CA LEU A 70 -10.89 3.74 4.82
C LEU A 70 -12.35 4.09 4.47
N GLY A 71 -12.73 3.91 3.22
CA GLY A 71 -14.11 4.12 2.76
C GLY A 71 -14.59 5.57 2.90
N GLY A 72 -15.91 5.78 2.86
CA GLY A 72 -16.50 7.13 2.84
C GLY A 72 -16.37 7.94 4.14
N ALA A 73 -15.89 7.32 5.23
CA ALA A 73 -15.65 8.01 6.49
C ALA A 73 -14.42 8.92 6.46
N TYR A 74 -13.51 8.70 5.51
CA TYR A 74 -12.28 9.46 5.35
C TYR A 74 -12.10 9.95 3.93
N SER A 75 -11.42 11.08 3.79
CA SER A 75 -10.80 11.49 2.53
C SER A 75 -9.32 11.14 2.61
N CYS A 76 -8.75 10.57 1.55
CA CYS A 76 -7.36 10.17 1.51
C CYS A 76 -6.70 10.68 0.24
N ALA A 77 -5.45 11.14 0.35
CA ALA A 77 -4.61 11.50 -0.75
C ALA A 77 -3.27 10.76 -0.63
N VAL A 78 -2.85 10.14 -1.73
CA VAL A 78 -1.50 9.59 -1.87
C VAL A 78 -0.57 10.73 -2.28
N ARG A 79 0.60 10.86 -1.62
CA ARG A 79 1.60 11.83 -2.05
C ARG A 79 2.20 11.40 -3.39
N ASP A 80 2.37 12.36 -4.31
CA ASP A 80 2.89 12.11 -5.66
C ASP A 80 4.32 11.55 -5.67
N VAL A 81 5.11 11.89 -4.65
CA VAL A 81 6.49 11.41 -4.47
C VAL A 81 6.62 10.70 -3.13
N ARG A 82 7.05 9.45 -3.16
CA ARG A 82 7.41 8.70 -1.96
C ARG A 82 8.86 8.98 -1.61
N GLU A 83 9.08 9.91 -0.69
CA GLU A 83 10.41 10.18 -0.15
C GLU A 83 10.62 9.39 1.15
N PRO A 84 11.76 8.69 1.33
CA PRO A 84 12.09 8.06 2.59
C PRO A 84 12.05 9.08 3.72
N GLY A 85 11.28 8.79 4.77
CA GLY A 85 11.12 9.71 5.89
C GLY A 85 9.83 10.56 5.84
N THR A 86 9.01 10.39 4.81
CA THR A 86 7.72 11.10 4.69
C THR A 86 6.54 10.12 4.65
N PRO A 87 5.40 10.45 5.29
CA PRO A 87 4.17 9.70 5.14
C PRO A 87 3.68 9.70 3.69
N ASN A 88 3.33 8.53 3.16
CA ASN A 88 2.86 8.43 1.78
C ASN A 88 1.35 8.65 1.62
N LEU A 89 0.59 8.64 2.73
CA LEU A 89 -0.83 8.96 2.77
C LEU A 89 -1.09 10.16 3.68
N ILE A 90 -1.93 11.07 3.21
CA ILE A 90 -2.56 12.12 4.01
C ILE A 90 -4.04 11.76 4.12
N ILE A 91 -4.56 11.68 5.35
CA ILE A 91 -5.91 11.18 5.63
C ILE A 91 -6.66 12.22 6.46
N LEU A 92 -7.90 12.50 6.08
CA LEU A 92 -8.79 13.42 6.77
C LEU A 92 -10.04 12.68 7.21
N ALA A 93 -10.33 12.66 8.51
CA ALA A 93 -11.59 12.16 9.02
C ALA A 93 -12.71 13.14 8.67
N ASN A 94 -13.68 12.72 7.85
CA ASN A 94 -14.68 13.62 7.30
C ASN A 94 -15.59 14.23 8.39
N SER A 95 -15.87 13.48 9.46
CA SER A 95 -16.75 13.92 10.55
C SER A 95 -16.12 14.97 11.48
N THR A 96 -14.80 14.88 11.72
CA THR A 96 -14.09 15.71 12.71
C THR A 96 -13.15 16.71 12.07
N GLN A 97 -12.88 16.58 10.76
CA GLN A 97 -11.84 17.30 10.04
C GLN A 97 -10.44 17.11 10.66
N ARG A 98 -10.24 16.04 11.44
CA ARG A 98 -8.93 15.70 11.99
C ARG A 98 -8.06 15.06 10.91
N ARG A 99 -6.86 15.59 10.75
CA ARG A 99 -5.82 15.06 9.86
C ARG A 99 -5.02 13.97 10.55
N TYR A 100 -4.69 12.95 9.79
CA TYR A 100 -3.74 11.90 10.13
C TYR A 100 -2.77 11.74 8.95
N ASP A 101 -1.53 11.42 9.24
CA ASP A 101 -0.55 11.07 8.22
C ASP A 101 -0.20 9.57 8.39
N ALA A 102 -0.07 8.84 7.29
CA ALA A 102 0.21 7.41 7.36
C ALA A 102 1.32 6.95 6.41
N VAL A 103 2.12 6.02 6.91
CA VAL A 103 3.06 5.22 6.13
C VAL A 103 2.46 3.85 5.90
N THR A 104 2.37 3.41 4.65
CA THR A 104 1.89 2.06 4.33
C THR A 104 3.07 1.11 4.10
N CYS A 105 2.99 -0.06 4.72
CA CYS A 105 3.98 -1.12 4.61
C CYS A 105 3.31 -2.49 4.45
N TYR A 106 3.50 -3.13 3.32
CA TYR A 106 3.11 -4.54 3.14
C TYR A 106 4.29 -5.48 3.38
N ARG A 107 4.02 -6.61 4.05
CA ARG A 107 4.96 -7.72 4.26
C ARG A 107 4.26 -9.06 4.09
N SER A 108 4.91 -9.97 3.39
CA SER A 108 4.42 -11.33 3.18
C SER A 108 4.57 -12.21 4.42
N GLN A 109 5.54 -11.92 5.30
CA GLN A 109 5.87 -12.72 6.47
C GLN A 109 6.53 -11.93 7.60
N MET A 110 6.60 -12.56 8.78
CA MET A 110 7.43 -12.14 9.91
C MET A 110 8.72 -12.97 9.95
N PHE A 111 9.73 -12.46 10.65
CA PHE A 111 10.99 -13.15 10.92
C PHE A 111 11.04 -13.60 12.38
N ILE A 112 11.93 -14.54 12.69
CA ILE A 112 12.19 -15.00 14.05
C ILE A 112 13.51 -14.38 14.52
N GLY A 113 13.48 -13.64 15.64
CA GLY A 113 14.66 -13.03 16.23
C GLY A 113 15.57 -14.05 16.91
N GLU A 114 16.76 -13.61 17.31
CA GLU A 114 17.69 -14.44 18.09
C GLU A 114 17.12 -14.85 19.46
N ASP A 115 16.19 -14.04 19.99
CA ASP A 115 15.41 -14.31 21.19
C ASP A 115 14.30 -15.35 20.99
N GLY A 116 14.12 -15.85 19.76
CA GLY A 116 13.04 -16.76 19.39
C GLY A 116 11.69 -16.07 19.17
N GLU A 117 11.61 -14.75 19.34
CA GLU A 117 10.36 -13.99 19.22
C GLU A 117 10.12 -13.52 17.78
N PRO A 118 8.89 -13.66 17.25
CA PRO A 118 8.55 -13.12 15.94
C PRO A 118 8.61 -11.59 15.91
N TYR A 119 9.24 -11.06 14.86
CA TYR A 119 9.31 -9.63 14.60
C TYR A 119 9.10 -9.29 13.12
N LEU A 120 8.73 -8.04 12.86
CA LEU A 120 8.45 -7.52 11.53
C LEU A 120 9.31 -6.27 11.26
N PRO A 121 10.36 -6.38 10.43
CA PRO A 121 11.13 -5.22 9.98
C PRO A 121 10.31 -4.44 8.95
N TRP A 122 9.87 -3.23 9.32
CA TRP A 122 9.01 -2.42 8.44
C TRP A 122 9.77 -1.26 7.79
N THR A 123 10.89 -0.82 8.36
CA THR A 123 11.71 0.29 7.86
C THR A 123 13.16 0.21 8.35
N THR A 124 14.00 1.16 7.94
CA THR A 124 15.36 1.35 8.45
C THR A 124 15.38 2.40 9.57
N GLN A 125 16.38 2.35 10.46
CA GLN A 125 16.59 3.38 11.50
C GLN A 125 16.65 4.79 10.91
N GLU A 126 17.40 4.98 9.82
CA GLU A 126 17.50 6.27 9.13
C GLU A 126 16.14 6.82 8.69
N THR A 127 15.29 5.96 8.11
CA THR A 127 13.96 6.36 7.65
C THR A 127 13.03 6.64 8.83
N TYR A 128 13.14 5.85 9.90
CA TYR A 128 12.38 6.05 11.12
C TYR A 128 12.70 7.38 11.79
N ASP A 129 13.98 7.72 11.93
CA ASP A 129 14.41 9.00 12.51
C ASP A 129 13.89 10.20 11.70
N LYS A 130 13.90 10.09 10.36
CA LYS A 130 13.31 11.13 9.50
C LYS A 130 11.80 11.27 9.70
N LEU A 131 11.07 10.16 9.91
CA LEU A 131 9.64 10.20 10.21
C LEU A 131 9.35 10.85 11.56
N LEU A 132 10.20 10.60 12.57
CA LEU A 132 10.08 11.25 13.88
C LEU A 132 10.29 12.76 13.76
N ASN A 133 11.33 13.19 13.03
CA ASN A 133 11.57 14.61 12.80
C ASN A 133 10.40 15.26 12.04
N PHE A 134 9.88 14.60 11.00
CA PHE A 134 8.71 15.07 10.27
C PHE A 134 7.49 15.22 11.19
N ALA A 135 7.24 14.26 12.07
CA ALA A 135 6.12 14.31 13.02
C ALA A 135 6.22 15.53 13.95
N GLU A 136 7.43 15.85 14.40
CA GLU A 136 7.70 17.01 15.26
C GLU A 136 7.55 18.33 14.50
N GLU A 137 8.18 18.45 13.32
CA GLU A 137 8.18 19.67 12.50
C GLU A 137 6.78 20.05 12.02
N GLU A 138 5.96 19.06 11.63
CA GLU A 138 4.63 19.27 11.08
C GLU A 138 3.51 19.14 12.12
N GLU A 139 3.86 18.91 13.39
CA GLU A 139 2.93 18.57 14.49
C GLU A 139 1.93 17.47 14.05
N ALA A 140 2.44 16.45 13.37
CA ALA A 140 1.64 15.46 12.65
C ALA A 140 1.46 14.16 13.46
N ASP A 141 0.20 13.71 13.56
CA ASP A 141 -0.14 12.38 14.06
C ASP A 141 0.17 11.31 13.00
N ILE A 142 1.37 10.70 13.07
CA ILE A 142 1.79 9.67 12.12
C ILE A 142 1.43 8.26 12.57
N TYR A 143 0.90 7.47 11.64
CA TYR A 143 0.60 6.05 11.82
C TYR A 143 1.34 5.19 10.79
N VAL A 144 1.72 3.98 11.19
CA VAL A 144 2.25 2.93 10.31
C VAL A 144 1.13 1.92 10.08
N VAL A 145 0.59 1.93 8.86
CA VAL A 145 -0.44 0.99 8.42
C VAL A 145 0.24 -0.21 7.77
N ILE A 146 0.02 -1.40 8.33
CA ILE A 146 0.76 -2.60 7.97
C ILE A 146 -0.19 -3.68 7.47
N GLY A 147 0.07 -4.19 6.28
CA GLY A 147 -0.57 -5.39 5.74
C GLY A 147 0.39 -6.57 5.91
N LEU A 148 -0.09 -7.65 6.54
CA LEU A 148 0.72 -8.84 6.80
C LEU A 148 0.04 -10.10 6.24
N HIS A 149 0.84 -10.92 5.55
CA HIS A 149 0.39 -12.14 4.87
C HIS A 149 -0.71 -11.90 3.82
N GLY A 150 -1.13 -12.95 3.12
CA GLY A 150 -2.14 -12.84 2.06
C GLY A 150 -1.59 -12.10 0.85
N PHE A 151 -2.38 -11.22 0.24
CA PHE A 151 -1.97 -10.41 -0.91
C PHE A 151 -1.97 -8.93 -0.56
N ALA A 152 -1.22 -8.08 -1.27
CA ALA A 152 -1.18 -6.65 -0.98
C ALA A 152 -2.56 -5.97 -1.13
N ASP A 153 -3.41 -6.45 -2.03
CA ASP A 153 -4.78 -5.99 -2.26
C ASP A 153 -5.82 -6.68 -1.36
N ALA A 154 -5.41 -7.70 -0.61
CA ALA A 154 -6.23 -8.48 0.30
C ALA A 154 -5.35 -9.10 1.42
N PRO A 155 -4.76 -8.27 2.29
CA PRO A 155 -3.87 -8.76 3.33
C PRO A 155 -4.66 -9.57 4.34
N LYS A 156 -4.05 -10.63 4.87
CA LYS A 156 -4.72 -11.48 5.86
C LYS A 156 -4.90 -10.77 7.21
N PHE A 157 -3.92 -9.95 7.57
CA PHE A 157 -3.94 -9.13 8.77
C PHE A 157 -3.65 -7.68 8.41
N LEU A 158 -4.30 -6.77 9.12
CA LEU A 158 -4.14 -5.33 8.95
C LEU A 158 -3.90 -4.70 10.31
N PHE A 159 -2.90 -3.83 10.41
CA PHE A 159 -2.55 -3.13 11.64
C PHE A 159 -2.45 -1.63 11.38
N CYS A 160 -2.74 -0.82 12.38
CA CYS A 160 -2.50 0.63 12.35
C CYS A 160 -1.83 1.05 13.66
N VAL A 161 -0.52 1.17 13.60
CA VAL A 161 0.34 1.40 14.77
C VAL A 161 0.73 2.87 14.82
N PRO A 162 0.48 3.61 15.90
CA PRO A 162 1.01 4.97 16.07
C PRO A 162 2.54 4.96 15.93
N LEU A 163 3.14 5.96 15.29
CA LEU A 163 4.59 5.97 15.02
C LEU A 163 5.42 5.82 16.31
N LYS A 164 4.98 6.44 17.41
CA LYS A 164 5.60 6.34 18.74
C LYS A 164 5.71 4.90 19.29
N ASP A 165 4.84 4.00 18.82
CA ASP A 165 4.79 2.60 19.23
C ASP A 165 5.43 1.68 18.16
N ALA A 166 5.67 2.20 16.96
CA ALA A 166 6.04 1.46 15.77
C ALA A 166 7.56 1.25 15.61
N ALA A 167 8.30 0.90 16.68
CA ALA A 167 9.75 0.62 16.61
C ALA A 167 10.17 -0.14 15.33
N ILE A 168 11.39 0.07 14.82
CA ILE A 168 11.78 -0.42 13.47
C ILE A 168 11.56 -1.94 13.24
N ASP A 169 11.72 -2.72 14.32
CA ASP A 169 11.43 -4.15 14.38
C ASP A 169 10.21 -4.40 15.28
N LEU A 170 9.04 -4.52 14.64
CA LEU A 170 7.77 -4.65 15.35
C LEU A 170 7.58 -6.07 15.88
N LYS A 171 7.55 -6.22 17.21
CA LYS A 171 7.21 -7.49 17.85
C LYS A 171 5.72 -7.81 17.67
N LYS A 172 5.41 -9.11 17.64
CA LYS A 172 4.03 -9.59 17.52
C LYS A 172 3.08 -9.02 18.59
N SER A 173 3.57 -8.83 19.82
CA SER A 173 2.79 -8.27 20.92
C SER A 173 2.31 -6.84 20.64
N VAL A 174 3.17 -6.01 20.07
CA VAL A 174 2.83 -4.65 19.64
C VAL A 174 1.80 -4.70 18.51
N LEU A 175 2.07 -5.47 17.45
CA LEU A 175 1.14 -5.61 16.32
C LEU A 175 -0.26 -6.05 16.78
N SER A 176 -0.34 -7.05 17.66
CA SER A 176 -1.63 -7.59 18.14
C SER A 176 -2.47 -6.57 18.90
N ALA A 177 -1.85 -5.56 19.54
CA ALA A 177 -2.57 -4.49 20.22
C ALA A 177 -3.21 -3.47 19.26
N HIS A 178 -2.76 -3.44 18.01
CA HIS A 178 -3.13 -2.47 16.98
C HIS A 178 -3.79 -3.12 15.74
N GLU A 179 -4.28 -4.35 15.88
CA GLU A 179 -4.96 -5.07 14.80
C GLU A 179 -6.31 -4.45 14.45
N ILE A 180 -6.51 -4.16 13.16
CA ILE A 180 -7.77 -3.72 12.60
C ILE A 180 -8.55 -4.95 12.13
N LYS A 181 -9.66 -5.23 12.81
CA LYS A 181 -10.61 -6.28 12.39
C LYS A 181 -11.39 -5.86 11.15
N GLU A 182 -12.14 -6.79 10.56
CA GLU A 182 -12.88 -6.61 9.30
C GLU A 182 -13.91 -5.46 9.30
N ASP A 183 -14.33 -4.97 10.46
CA ASP A 183 -15.16 -3.75 10.61
C ASP A 183 -14.54 -2.70 11.55
N GLY A 184 -13.24 -2.85 11.84
CA GLY A 184 -12.49 -1.96 12.71
C GLY A 184 -12.21 -0.60 12.06
N VAL A 185 -12.11 0.42 12.90
CA VAL A 185 -11.73 1.78 12.50
C VAL A 185 -10.20 1.91 12.54
N PHE A 186 -9.60 2.61 11.57
CA PHE A 186 -8.15 2.79 11.49
C PHE A 186 -7.58 3.68 12.60
N PHE A 187 -8.26 4.79 12.88
CA PHE A 187 -7.78 5.83 13.76
C PHE A 187 -8.79 6.00 14.89
N GLN A 188 -8.33 5.81 16.13
CA GLN A 188 -9.11 6.02 17.35
C GLN A 188 -8.63 7.28 18.06
#